data_AF-A0A8T5MTR3-F1
#
_entry.id   AF-A0A8T5MTR3-F1
#
_cell.length_a   1.000
_cell.length_b   1.000
_cell.length_c   1.000
_cell.angle_alpha   90.00
_cell.angle_beta   90.00
_cell.angle_gamma   90.00
#
_symmetry.space_group_name_H-M   'P 1'
#
loop_
_entity.id
_entity.type
_entity.pdbx_description
1 polymer ?
#
loop_
_entity_poly.entity_id
_entity_poly.type
_entity_poly.pdbx_seq_one_letter_code
_entity_poly.pdbx_strand_id
1 'polypeptide(L)'
;MTECLTCDMIHMLDQSYPIRRARHGTSSGRCDWHAWDDDGVWVCDVCSKAQFDENIAWCHRHDKYVCKSCAEHQRVEEKYWFWSHYLLIKCPTCGGEHPTLNRSEYLGEHPWQTNPYECRDMPIWYPGGRILTEVPKKKIVLCPSCKRKVTISKVGAYQCPSCHSRFIVKERT
;
A
#
# COMPACT_ATOMS: atom_id res chain seq x y z
N MET A 1 -0.73 -18.71 20.38
CA MET A 1 -0.59 -18.04 19.07
C MET A 1 0.09 -16.71 19.35
N THR A 2 1.14 -16.35 18.62
CA THR A 2 1.87 -15.09 18.81
C THR A 2 1.14 -13.92 18.14
N GLU A 3 1.09 -12.79 18.83
CA GLU A 3 0.54 -11.52 18.36
C GLU A 3 1.61 -10.72 17.63
N CYS A 4 1.18 -9.77 16.79
CA CYS A 4 2.11 -8.90 16.09
C CYS A 4 2.62 -7.79 17.00
N LEU A 5 3.92 -7.76 17.28
CA LEU A 5 4.52 -6.77 18.19
C LEU A 5 4.25 -5.32 17.75
N THR A 6 4.32 -5.02 16.45
CA THR A 6 3.99 -3.68 15.96
C THR A 6 2.52 -3.34 16.19
N CYS A 7 1.60 -4.30 16.04
CA CYS A 7 0.20 -4.05 16.40
C CYS A 7 0.06 -3.78 17.89
N ASP A 8 0.76 -4.50 18.75
CA ASP A 8 0.72 -4.31 20.20
C ASP A 8 1.26 -2.94 20.60
N MET A 9 2.37 -2.50 19.99
CA MET A 9 2.94 -1.17 20.18
C MET A 9 1.97 -0.05 19.80
N ILE A 10 1.28 -0.19 18.66
CA ILE A 10 0.27 0.79 18.25
C ILE A 10 -0.95 0.73 19.18
N HIS A 11 -1.39 -0.47 19.57
CA HIS A 11 -2.53 -0.65 20.47
C HIS A 11 -2.31 -0.04 21.86
N MET A 12 -1.07 -0.02 22.34
CA MET A 12 -0.69 0.68 23.58
C MET A 12 -0.89 2.20 23.50
N LEU A 13 -0.82 2.79 22.29
CA LEU A 13 -1.02 4.22 22.05
C LEU A 13 -2.45 4.56 21.60
N ASP A 14 -3.09 3.62 20.90
CA ASP A 14 -4.46 3.71 20.42
C ASP A 14 -5.17 2.37 20.64
N GLN A 15 -5.94 2.29 21.73
CA GLN A 15 -6.70 1.09 22.12
C GLN A 15 -7.76 0.68 21.07
N SER A 16 -8.08 1.53 20.09
CA SER A 16 -8.98 1.18 18.99
C SER A 16 -8.27 0.44 17.85
N TYR A 17 -6.93 0.45 17.82
CA TYR A 17 -6.14 -0.22 16.80
C TYR A 17 -6.18 -1.74 17.00
N PRO A 18 -6.64 -2.54 16.03
CA PRO A 18 -6.81 -3.98 16.24
C PRO A 18 -5.47 -4.73 16.24
N ILE A 19 -5.29 -5.58 17.25
CA ILE A 19 -4.17 -6.52 17.32
C ILE A 19 -4.41 -7.66 16.33
N ARG A 20 -3.41 -7.93 15.48
CA ARG A 20 -3.45 -8.98 14.46
C ARG A 20 -2.49 -10.10 14.81
N ARG A 21 -2.86 -11.33 14.43
CA ARG A 21 -2.02 -12.52 14.61
C ARG A 21 -0.71 -12.39 13.82
N ALA A 22 0.41 -12.73 14.46
CA ALA A 22 1.69 -12.86 13.77
C ALA A 22 1.68 -14.06 12.82
N ARG A 23 2.19 -13.83 11.60
CA ARG A 23 2.35 -14.82 10.52
C ARG A 23 3.80 -14.92 10.04
N HIS A 24 4.58 -13.89 10.33
CA HIS A 24 5.98 -13.73 9.97
C HIS A 24 6.83 -13.56 11.23
N GLY A 25 8.14 -13.80 11.11
CA GLY A 25 9.10 -13.52 12.16
C GLY A 25 9.25 -14.57 13.23
N THR A 26 10.48 -14.97 13.50
CA THR A 26 10.83 -15.87 14.59
C THR A 26 11.10 -15.15 15.90
N SER A 27 11.61 -13.92 15.85
CA SER A 27 12.05 -13.13 17.01
C SER A 27 10.97 -12.18 17.52
N SER A 28 10.28 -11.49 16.60
CA SER A 28 9.48 -10.31 16.94
C SER A 28 8.01 -10.41 16.50
N GLY A 29 7.63 -11.43 15.73
CA GLY A 29 6.24 -11.70 15.33
C GLY A 29 5.58 -10.55 14.55
N ARG A 30 5.39 -10.72 13.24
CA ARG A 30 4.76 -9.71 12.38
C ARG A 30 3.53 -10.25 11.67
N CYS A 31 2.47 -9.44 11.59
CA CYS A 31 1.32 -9.74 10.75
C CYS A 31 1.58 -9.29 9.30
N ASP A 32 0.70 -9.66 8.36
CA ASP A 32 0.85 -9.28 6.94
C ASP A 32 0.88 -7.76 6.71
N TRP A 33 0.37 -6.95 7.65
CA TRP A 33 0.45 -5.48 7.57
C TRP A 33 1.80 -4.95 8.03
N HIS A 34 2.51 -5.71 8.86
CA HIS A 34 3.71 -5.27 9.55
C HIS A 34 4.97 -6.11 9.24
N ALA A 35 4.98 -6.87 8.15
CA ALA A 35 6.08 -7.74 7.76
C ALA A 35 7.29 -7.00 7.10
N TRP A 36 7.50 -5.72 7.39
CA TRP A 36 8.50 -4.82 6.76
C TRP A 36 9.88 -4.89 7.46
N ASP A 37 9.93 -5.40 8.69
CA ASP A 37 11.07 -5.32 9.62
C ASP A 37 11.35 -6.70 10.25
N ASP A 38 11.64 -7.73 9.46
CA ASP A 38 11.79 -9.07 10.06
C ASP A 38 12.84 -9.97 9.41
N ASP A 39 13.39 -10.84 10.25
CA ASP A 39 14.58 -11.68 10.10
C ASP A 39 14.41 -12.86 9.12
N GLY A 40 13.67 -12.67 8.03
CA GLY A 40 13.48 -13.71 7.03
C GLY A 40 12.29 -13.56 6.10
N VAL A 41 11.56 -12.44 6.16
CA VAL A 41 10.43 -12.21 5.24
C VAL A 41 10.95 -11.87 3.85
N TRP A 42 11.92 -10.96 3.77
CA TRP A 42 12.54 -10.54 2.52
C TRP A 42 14.02 -10.90 2.52
N VAL A 43 14.33 -12.09 2.00
CA VAL A 43 15.70 -12.60 1.93
C VAL A 43 16.25 -12.37 0.52
N CYS A 44 17.42 -11.73 0.42
CA CYS A 44 18.09 -11.53 -0.85
C CYS A 44 18.59 -12.86 -1.43
N ASP A 45 18.20 -13.19 -2.66
CA ASP A 45 18.64 -14.41 -3.35
C ASP A 45 20.13 -14.42 -3.72
N VAL A 46 20.82 -13.28 -3.59
CA VAL A 46 22.26 -13.17 -3.88
C VAL A 46 23.10 -13.40 -2.63
N CYS A 47 22.78 -12.77 -1.51
CA CYS A 47 23.59 -12.84 -0.28
C CYS A 47 22.93 -13.58 0.89
N SER A 48 21.70 -14.07 0.71
CA SER A 48 20.93 -14.79 1.73
C SER A 48 20.68 -14.00 3.04
N LYS A 49 20.83 -12.68 3.00
CA LYS A 49 20.55 -11.81 4.16
C LYS A 49 19.11 -11.30 4.09
N ALA A 50 18.42 -11.34 5.23
CA ALA A 50 17.15 -10.64 5.41
C ALA A 50 17.36 -9.13 5.26
N GLN A 51 16.37 -8.43 4.72
CA GLN A 51 16.40 -6.99 4.50
C GLN A 51 15.06 -6.36 4.84
N PHE A 52 15.11 -5.09 5.16
CA PHE A 52 13.95 -4.20 5.13
C PHE A 52 13.44 -4.05 3.69
N ASP A 53 12.13 -3.82 3.59
CA ASP A 53 11.41 -3.53 2.34
C ASP A 53 12.06 -2.39 1.52
N GLU A 54 12.48 -1.31 2.16
CA GLU A 54 13.15 -0.15 1.55
C GLU A 54 14.54 -0.49 0.95
N ASN A 55 15.08 -1.67 1.24
CA ASN A 55 16.44 -2.08 0.86
C ASN A 55 16.46 -3.27 -0.10
N ILE A 56 15.29 -3.73 -0.55
CA ILE A 56 15.15 -4.93 -1.37
C ILE A 56 14.08 -4.74 -2.45
N ALA A 57 14.33 -5.29 -3.63
CA ALA A 57 13.39 -5.27 -4.73
C ALA A 57 13.07 -6.69 -5.19
N TRP A 58 11.80 -6.94 -5.53
CA TRP A 58 11.37 -8.19 -6.13
C TRP A 58 11.39 -8.14 -7.67
N CYS A 59 12.05 -9.11 -8.27
CA CYS A 59 12.09 -9.34 -9.71
C CYS A 59 10.94 -10.25 -10.14
N HIS A 60 9.84 -9.65 -10.59
CA HIS A 60 8.67 -10.39 -11.10
C HIS A 60 8.96 -11.36 -12.26
N ARG A 61 10.07 -11.17 -12.99
CA ARG A 61 10.45 -12.03 -14.13
C ARG A 61 11.07 -13.36 -13.71
N HIS A 62 11.77 -13.38 -12.57
CA HIS A 62 12.48 -14.57 -12.10
C HIS A 62 12.05 -15.00 -10.70
N ASP A 63 11.09 -14.29 -10.09
CA ASP A 63 10.62 -14.51 -8.73
C ASP A 63 11.77 -14.51 -7.71
N LYS A 64 12.63 -13.49 -7.81
CA LYS A 64 13.82 -13.33 -6.96
C LYS A 64 13.88 -11.97 -6.30
N TYR A 65 14.37 -11.92 -5.08
CA TYR A 65 14.68 -10.73 -4.33
C TYR A 65 16.15 -10.33 -4.46
N VAL A 66 16.39 -9.03 -4.62
CA VAL A 66 17.73 -8.47 -4.75
C VAL A 66 17.85 -7.26 -3.83
N CYS A 67 18.84 -7.27 -2.94
CA CYS A 67 19.08 -6.15 -2.03
C CYS A 67 19.99 -5.08 -2.64
N LYS A 68 19.87 -3.84 -2.12
CA LYS A 68 20.67 -2.69 -2.56
C LYS A 68 22.19 -2.88 -2.41
N SER A 69 22.61 -3.76 -1.50
CA SER A 69 24.03 -4.07 -1.29
C SER A 69 24.60 -5.04 -2.33
N CYS A 70 23.73 -5.80 -3.01
CA CYS A 70 24.13 -6.81 -4.00
C CYS A 70 24.00 -6.32 -5.45
N ALA A 71 23.46 -5.11 -5.66
CA ALA A 71 23.17 -4.58 -6.98
C ALA A 71 23.30 -3.06 -7.02
N GLU A 72 23.62 -2.56 -8.21
CA GLU A 72 23.53 -1.14 -8.53
C GLU A 72 22.10 -0.63 -8.27
N HIS A 73 21.99 0.57 -7.71
CA HIS A 73 20.70 1.17 -7.43
C HIS A 73 20.74 2.69 -7.62
N GLN A 74 19.58 3.26 -7.94
CA GLN A 74 19.38 4.70 -8.02
C GLN A 74 18.20 5.11 -7.14
N ARG A 75 18.24 6.35 -6.66
CA ARG A 75 17.18 6.94 -5.85
C ARG A 75 16.24 7.75 -6.73
N VAL A 76 14.94 7.55 -6.57
CA VAL A 76 13.88 8.26 -7.30
C VAL A 76 13.09 9.12 -6.32
N GLU A 77 13.08 10.44 -6.54
CA GLU A 77 12.36 11.43 -5.72
C GLU A 77 10.88 11.51 -6.10
N GLU A 78 10.19 10.39 -5.93
CA GLU A 78 8.75 10.25 -6.12
C GLU A 78 8.12 9.66 -4.86
N LYS A 79 6.87 10.03 -4.59
CA LYS A 79 6.17 9.52 -3.42
C LYS A 79 5.92 8.02 -3.52
N TYR A 80 6.36 7.31 -2.49
CA TYR A 80 6.08 5.90 -2.26
C TYR A 80 5.50 5.74 -0.85
N TRP A 81 4.22 5.37 -0.74
CA TRP A 81 3.50 5.36 0.55
C TRP A 81 3.60 6.73 1.28
N PHE A 82 4.24 6.77 2.44
CA PHE A 82 4.51 7.98 3.23
C PHE A 82 5.91 8.54 2.97
N TRP A 83 6.75 7.81 2.23
CA TRP A 83 8.10 8.21 1.87
C TRP A 83 8.09 9.19 0.69
N SER A 84 9.06 10.09 0.69
CA SER A 84 9.26 11.05 -0.41
C SER A 84 10.08 10.48 -1.57
N HIS A 85 10.62 9.26 -1.42
CA HIS A 85 11.49 8.63 -2.39
C HIS A 85 11.42 7.10 -2.28
N TYR A 86 11.91 6.41 -3.31
CA TYR A 86 12.18 4.96 -3.31
C TYR A 86 13.49 4.67 -4.06
N LEU A 87 14.00 3.43 -4.00
CA LEU A 87 15.15 3.02 -4.81
C LEU A 87 14.70 2.14 -5.98
N LEU A 88 15.34 2.30 -7.13
CA LEU A 88 15.32 1.33 -8.21
C LEU A 88 16.59 0.49 -8.10
N ILE A 89 16.44 -0.82 -7.90
CA ILE A 89 17.53 -1.78 -7.82
C ILE A 89 17.62 -2.53 -9.16
N LYS A 90 18.82 -2.55 -9.75
CA LYS A 90 19.09 -3.25 -11.00
C LYS A 90 19.25 -4.74 -10.76
N CYS A 91 18.32 -5.54 -11.27
CA CYS A 91 18.36 -6.99 -11.11
C CYS A 91 19.53 -7.59 -11.92
N PRO A 92 20.47 -8.33 -11.29
CA PRO A 92 21.56 -8.98 -12.01
C PRO A 92 21.09 -10.17 -12.87
N THR A 93 19.86 -10.67 -12.65
CA THR A 93 19.30 -11.80 -13.40
C THR A 93 18.58 -11.37 -14.67
N CYS A 94 17.66 -10.39 -14.60
CA CYS A 94 16.92 -9.95 -15.79
C CYS A 94 17.48 -8.69 -16.46
N GLY A 95 18.45 -8.01 -15.82
CA GLY A 95 19.02 -6.73 -16.29
C GLY A 95 18.10 -5.52 -16.15
N GLY A 96 16.85 -5.69 -15.70
CA GLY A 96 15.88 -4.62 -15.50
C GLY A 96 16.00 -3.96 -14.12
N GLU A 97 15.44 -2.77 -14.01
CA GLU A 97 15.34 -2.03 -12.74
C GLU A 97 14.00 -2.30 -12.06
N HIS A 98 14.05 -2.50 -10.74
CA HIS A 98 12.88 -2.81 -9.93
C HIS A 98 12.82 -1.89 -8.72
N PRO A 99 11.66 -1.24 -8.46
CA PRO A 99 11.49 -0.44 -7.26
C PRO A 99 11.61 -1.30 -6.00
N THR A 100 12.05 -0.69 -4.89
CA THR A 100 12.10 -1.31 -3.55
C THR A 100 10.71 -1.59 -3.03
N LEU A 101 10.16 -2.67 -3.54
CA LEU A 101 8.86 -3.23 -3.24
C LEU A 101 9.03 -4.70 -2.99
N ASN A 102 8.36 -5.17 -1.95
CA ASN A 102 8.17 -6.59 -1.78
C ASN A 102 7.15 -7.14 -2.81
N ARG A 103 7.13 -8.46 -2.95
CA ARG A 103 6.24 -9.17 -3.88
C ARG A 103 4.78 -8.82 -3.66
N SER A 104 4.30 -8.72 -2.42
CA SER A 104 2.89 -8.42 -2.15
C SER A 104 2.51 -7.00 -2.60
N GLU A 105 3.40 -6.02 -2.40
CA GLU A 105 3.21 -4.65 -2.88
C GLU A 105 3.22 -4.59 -4.40
N TYR A 106 4.13 -5.35 -5.03
CA TYR A 106 4.17 -5.49 -6.48
C TYR A 106 2.96 -6.26 -7.02
N LEU A 107 2.30 -7.13 -6.26
CA LEU A 107 1.13 -7.84 -6.78
C LEU A 107 -0.19 -7.09 -6.52
N GLY A 108 -0.15 -5.97 -5.79
CA GLY A 108 -1.39 -5.32 -5.34
C GLY A 108 -2.07 -6.08 -4.22
N GLU A 109 -1.37 -7.03 -3.58
CA GLU A 109 -1.87 -7.97 -2.58
C GLU A 109 -1.55 -7.53 -1.16
N HIS A 110 -0.73 -6.50 -0.99
CA HIS A 110 -0.41 -5.98 0.34
C HIS A 110 -1.72 -5.52 1.00
N PRO A 111 -1.96 -5.81 2.29
CA PRO A 111 -3.22 -5.45 2.93
C PRO A 111 -3.63 -3.97 2.84
N TRP A 112 -2.66 -3.04 2.87
CA TRP A 112 -2.87 -1.61 2.58
C TRP A 112 -3.47 -1.33 1.18
N GLN A 113 -3.20 -2.18 0.19
CA GLN A 113 -3.73 -2.08 -1.17
C GLN A 113 -5.09 -2.77 -1.30
N THR A 114 -5.28 -3.95 -0.68
CA THR A 114 -6.49 -4.77 -0.83
C THR A 114 -7.66 -4.34 0.07
N ASN A 115 -7.39 -3.66 1.19
CA ASN A 115 -8.43 -3.14 2.09
C ASN A 115 -8.21 -1.64 2.42
N PRO A 116 -8.44 -0.74 1.47
CA PRO A 116 -8.19 0.69 1.65
C PRO A 116 -9.19 1.37 2.60
N TYR A 117 -10.28 0.69 2.99
CA TYR A 117 -11.24 1.24 3.94
C TYR A 117 -10.72 1.22 5.39
N GLU A 118 -9.71 0.40 5.67
CA GLU A 118 -8.94 0.38 6.92
C GLU A 118 -7.75 1.36 6.91
N CYS A 119 -7.40 1.95 5.75
CA CYS A 119 -6.35 2.96 5.64
C CYS A 119 -6.80 4.14 4.78
N ARG A 120 -7.35 5.17 5.44
CA ARG A 120 -8.05 6.27 4.75
C ARG A 120 -7.15 7.34 4.13
N ASP A 121 -5.86 7.36 4.48
CA ASP A 121 -5.00 8.55 4.31
C ASP A 121 -3.74 8.33 3.48
N MET A 122 -3.53 7.14 2.92
CA MET A 122 -2.26 6.79 2.25
C MET A 122 -2.45 6.54 0.74
N PRO A 123 -1.58 7.13 -0.11
CA PRO A 123 -1.62 6.84 -1.54
C PRO A 123 -1.25 5.38 -1.79
N ILE A 124 -2.15 4.65 -2.44
CA ILE A 124 -1.95 3.26 -2.84
C ILE A 124 -1.05 3.24 -4.07
N TRP A 125 0.16 2.72 -3.93
CA TRP A 125 1.10 2.56 -5.04
C TRP A 125 0.79 1.26 -5.78
N TYR A 126 0.75 1.28 -7.12
CA TYR A 126 0.57 0.09 -7.96
C TYR A 126 1.77 -0.11 -8.91
N PRO A 127 2.07 -1.36 -9.29
CA PRO A 127 3.22 -1.74 -10.10
C PRO A 127 3.26 -1.03 -11.45
N GLY A 128 4.45 -0.59 -11.86
CA GLY A 128 4.67 0.09 -13.14
C GLY A 128 4.61 1.63 -13.06
N GLY A 129 4.79 2.21 -11.87
CA GLY A 129 4.92 3.67 -11.71
C GLY A 129 3.60 4.44 -11.88
N ARG A 130 2.47 3.74 -12.02
CA ARG A 130 1.15 4.37 -11.99
C ARG A 130 0.76 4.59 -10.54
N ILE A 131 1.24 5.68 -9.95
CA ILE A 131 0.49 6.33 -8.88
C ILE A 131 -0.86 6.68 -9.51
N LEU A 132 -1.95 6.06 -9.07
CA LEU A 132 -3.28 6.61 -9.34
C LEU A 132 -3.36 7.91 -8.54
N THR A 133 -2.82 9.00 -9.09
CA THR A 133 -3.20 10.36 -8.72
C THR A 133 -4.62 10.64 -9.20
N GLU A 134 -5.55 9.75 -8.91
CA GLU A 134 -6.94 10.09 -8.74
C GLU A 134 -7.37 9.44 -7.43
N VAL A 135 -7.03 10.07 -6.31
CA VAL A 135 -8.05 10.17 -5.27
C VAL A 135 -9.27 10.73 -6.01
N PRO A 136 -10.34 9.95 -6.24
CA PRO A 136 -11.44 10.42 -7.06
C PRO A 136 -11.89 11.72 -6.44
N LYS A 137 -11.76 12.83 -7.19
CA LYS A 137 -12.03 14.18 -6.66
C LYS A 137 -13.44 14.16 -6.08
N LYS A 138 -13.53 14.03 -4.76
CA LYS A 138 -14.79 13.95 -4.04
C LYS A 138 -15.48 15.29 -4.24
N LYS A 139 -16.53 15.33 -5.05
CA LYS A 139 -17.34 16.53 -5.25
C LYS A 139 -18.50 16.48 -4.26
N ILE A 140 -18.82 17.62 -3.68
CA ILE A 140 -20.02 17.78 -2.86
C ILE A 140 -21.12 18.30 -3.77
N VAL A 141 -22.21 17.54 -3.88
CA VAL A 141 -23.44 17.96 -4.58
C VAL A 141 -24.59 18.08 -3.58
N LEU A 142 -25.57 18.91 -3.89
CA LEU A 142 -26.79 19.02 -3.08
C LEU A 142 -27.83 18.04 -3.63
N CYS A 143 -28.42 17.23 -2.76
CA CYS A 143 -29.57 16.41 -3.13
C CYS A 143 -30.69 17.33 -3.66
N PRO A 144 -31.27 17.05 -4.85
CA PRO A 144 -32.31 17.91 -5.41
C PRO A 144 -33.58 17.95 -4.55
N SER A 145 -33.88 16.85 -3.83
CA SER A 145 -35.08 16.72 -3.00
C SER A 145 -34.96 17.37 -1.63
N CYS A 146 -33.88 17.10 -0.88
CA CYS A 146 -33.74 17.55 0.52
C CYS A 146 -32.62 18.56 0.76
N LYS A 147 -31.89 18.97 -0.29
CA LYS A 147 -30.75 19.90 -0.24
C LYS A 147 -29.58 19.46 0.66
N ARG A 148 -29.59 18.24 1.19
CA ARG A 148 -28.45 17.67 1.95
C ARG A 148 -27.22 17.57 1.05
N LYS A 149 -26.05 17.90 1.60
CA LYS A 149 -24.75 17.65 0.97
C LYS A 149 -24.52 16.15 0.83
N VAL A 150 -24.21 15.70 -0.38
CA VAL A 150 -23.86 14.32 -0.72
C VAL A 150 -22.49 14.33 -1.39
N THR A 151 -21.59 13.48 -0.90
CA THR A 151 -20.26 13.32 -1.47
C THR A 151 -20.31 12.27 -2.58
N ILE A 152 -19.83 12.64 -3.76
CA ILE A 152 -19.81 11.78 -4.94
C ILE A 152 -18.38 11.61 -5.48
N SER A 153 -18.09 10.46 -6.10
CA SER A 153 -16.78 10.14 -6.66
C SER A 153 -16.73 10.16 -8.19
N LYS A 154 -17.89 10.02 -8.86
CA LYS A 154 -18.02 10.03 -10.34
C LYS A 154 -19.37 10.56 -10.80
N VAL A 155 -19.54 10.84 -12.09
CA VAL A 155 -20.89 11.05 -12.66
C VAL A 155 -21.70 9.75 -12.61
N GLY A 156 -23.03 9.86 -12.54
CA GLY A 156 -23.91 8.70 -12.49
C GLY A 156 -25.12 8.87 -11.58
N ALA A 157 -25.83 7.76 -11.34
CA ALA A 157 -26.98 7.71 -10.47
C ALA A 157 -26.58 7.50 -9.00
N TYR A 158 -27.13 8.32 -8.12
CA TYR A 158 -26.91 8.28 -6.68
C TYR A 158 -28.23 8.20 -5.92
N GLN A 159 -28.20 7.63 -4.73
CA GLN A 159 -29.30 7.68 -3.77
C GLN A 159 -28.90 8.56 -2.59
N CYS A 160 -29.75 9.51 -2.22
CA CYS A 160 -29.48 10.36 -1.07
C CYS A 160 -29.56 9.55 0.24
N PRO A 161 -28.55 9.60 1.13
CA PRO A 161 -28.59 8.84 2.39
C PRO A 161 -29.60 9.39 3.41
N SER A 162 -30.12 10.60 3.20
CA SER A 162 -31.05 11.24 4.13
C SER A 162 -32.52 11.08 3.75
N CYS A 163 -32.85 11.12 2.45
CA CYS A 163 -34.25 11.06 1.97
C CYS A 163 -34.50 9.93 0.98
N HIS A 164 -33.48 9.11 0.69
CA HIS A 164 -33.53 7.97 -0.21
C HIS A 164 -33.96 8.26 -1.65
N SER A 165 -34.11 9.54 -2.04
CA SER A 165 -34.41 9.93 -3.41
C SER A 165 -33.21 9.63 -4.33
N ARG A 166 -33.52 9.17 -5.54
CA ARG A 166 -32.53 8.87 -6.58
C ARG A 166 -32.36 10.09 -7.48
N PHE A 167 -31.12 10.41 -7.83
CA PHE A 167 -30.80 11.53 -8.72
C PHE A 167 -29.56 11.23 -9.56
N ILE A 168 -29.42 11.92 -10.70
CA ILE A 168 -28.30 11.74 -11.63
C ILE A 168 -27.40 12.97 -11.56
N VAL A 169 -26.10 12.73 -11.39
CA VAL A 169 -25.07 13.77 -11.51
C VAL A 169 -24.41 13.65 -12.87
N LYS A 170 -24.44 14.74 -13.65
CA LYS A 170 -23.82 14.85 -14.98
C LYS A 170 -22.58 15.75 -14.91
N GLU A 171 -21.71 15.65 -15.90
CA GLU A 171 -20.65 16.63 -16.12
C GLU A 171 -21.26 18.00 -16.42
N ARG A 172 -20.70 19.06 -15.83
CA ARG A 172 -20.99 20.43 -16.27
C ARG A 172 -20.16 20.67 -17.52
N THR A 173 -20.82 20.74 -18.67
CA THR A 173 -20.30 21.39 -19.88
C THR A 173 -20.03 22.86 -19.62
#